data_AF-A0A1H1LYH9-F1
#
_entry.id   AF-A0A1H1LYH9-F1
#
_cell.length_a   1.000
_cell.length_b   1.000
_cell.length_c   1.000
_cell.angle_alpha   90.00
_cell.angle_beta   90.00
_cell.angle_gamma   90.00
#
_symmetry.space_group_name_H-M   'P 1'
#
loop_
_entity.id
_entity.type
_entity.pdbx_description
1 polymer ?
#
loop_
_entity_poly.entity_id
_entity_poly.type
_entity_poly.pdbx_seq_one_letter_code
_entity_poly.pdbx_strand_id
1 'polypeptide(L)'
;MVTPVPPDSPIDVANAKPAAWAASLVTRLKYLQGNLPEATPENRQALLEEELRRALQELPLEKRGSHLYALASAFPEWELAAATAIAPAAGARQTPDEVIKSFLQLVPSLAGEQREKVKQQLAALGLVLPSNQPIEGEALVAVRTKLKLDAEDPINGPQLAKLFAAYAEAMLALDQLAWNVWRNAAPKSPIRRDVAQGDLRTVTRRSLSGDAESATTLAQVQKQLEASRQLIAGLLAGLGPAGKNFARRYQQRYTPDAVRELVRAEGGGKNDAQFWKKHTELAAEITETVIEDDVQAAVVKYAEDLMRGSQPRD
;
A
#
# COMPACT_ATOMS: atom_id res chain seq x y z
N MET A 1 -24.78 54.36 53.78
CA MET A 1 -25.70 54.93 52.76
C MET A 1 -24.85 55.35 51.58
N VAL A 2 -24.87 54.57 50.50
CA VAL A 2 -24.18 54.91 49.24
C VAL A 2 -25.27 55.37 48.28
N THR A 3 -25.20 56.63 47.86
CA THR A 3 -26.12 57.23 46.89
C THR A 3 -26.01 56.51 45.55
N PRO A 4 -27.14 56.21 44.87
CA PRO A 4 -27.10 55.58 43.57
C PRO A 4 -26.58 56.60 42.54
N VAL A 5 -25.49 56.25 41.87
CA VAL A 5 -24.93 57.04 40.78
C VAL A 5 -25.74 56.76 39.51
N PRO A 6 -26.27 57.78 38.81
CA PRO A 6 -27.08 57.60 37.61
C PRO A 6 -26.26 57.04 36.43
N PRO A 7 -26.92 56.38 35.46
CA PRO A 7 -26.27 55.63 34.36
C PRO A 7 -25.38 56.47 33.42
N ASP A 8 -25.42 57.79 33.51
CA ASP A 8 -24.61 58.70 32.69
C ASP A 8 -23.42 59.33 33.44
N SER A 9 -23.10 58.87 34.65
CA SER A 9 -21.85 59.33 35.27
C SER A 9 -20.65 58.70 34.55
N PRO A 10 -19.74 59.49 33.96
CA PRO A 10 -18.50 58.96 33.42
C PRO A 10 -17.74 58.33 34.59
N ILE A 11 -17.52 57.02 34.53
CA ILE A 11 -16.54 56.41 35.42
C ILE A 11 -15.21 57.02 34.97
N ASP A 12 -14.44 57.58 35.89
CA ASP A 12 -13.09 58.05 35.58
C ASP A 12 -12.18 56.81 35.43
N VAL A 13 -12.40 56.04 34.34
CA VAL A 13 -11.96 54.65 34.16
C VAL A 13 -10.47 54.54 33.88
N ALA A 14 -9.88 55.57 33.25
CA ALA A 14 -8.53 55.46 32.70
C ALA A 14 -7.46 55.08 33.76
N ASN A 15 -7.70 55.42 35.04
CA ASN A 15 -6.80 55.15 36.16
C ASN A 15 -7.47 54.48 37.38
N ALA A 16 -8.70 53.97 37.26
CA ALA A 16 -9.37 53.29 38.36
C ALA A 16 -8.64 51.99 38.75
N LYS A 17 -8.54 51.69 40.07
CA LYS A 17 -8.02 50.40 40.54
C LYS A 17 -8.97 49.27 40.10
N PRO A 18 -8.47 48.08 39.73
CA PRO A 18 -9.29 46.97 39.21
C PRO A 18 -10.53 46.64 40.07
N ALA A 19 -10.39 46.63 41.39
CA ALA A 19 -11.50 46.35 42.31
C ALA A 19 -12.57 47.45 42.35
N ALA A 20 -12.18 48.72 42.23
CA ALA A 20 -13.11 49.85 42.23
C ALA A 20 -13.90 49.92 40.92
N TRP A 21 -13.23 49.68 39.79
CA TRP A 21 -13.88 49.54 38.48
C TRP A 21 -14.86 48.37 38.48
N ALA A 22 -14.44 47.20 38.97
CA ALA A 22 -15.29 46.02 39.05
C ALA A 22 -16.52 46.27 39.91
N ALA A 23 -16.38 46.87 41.10
CA ALA A 23 -17.51 47.20 41.97
C ALA A 23 -18.53 48.17 41.32
N SER A 24 -18.03 49.17 40.58
CA SER A 24 -18.88 50.10 39.83
C SER A 24 -19.64 49.39 38.71
N LEU A 25 -18.95 48.58 37.90
CA LEU A 25 -19.57 47.83 36.81
C LEU A 25 -20.56 46.79 37.32
N VAL A 26 -20.26 46.08 38.41
CA VAL A 26 -21.21 45.14 39.07
C VAL A 26 -22.50 45.86 39.47
N THR A 27 -22.38 47.06 40.04
CA THR A 27 -23.55 47.85 40.45
C THR A 27 -24.42 48.21 39.25
N ARG A 28 -23.79 48.61 38.14
CA ARG A 28 -24.46 48.95 36.88
C ARG A 28 -25.12 47.73 36.22
N LEU A 29 -24.42 46.60 36.16
CA LEU A 29 -24.97 45.35 35.61
C LEU A 29 -26.15 44.84 36.44
N LYS A 30 -26.07 44.88 37.77
CA LYS A 30 -27.19 44.51 38.66
C LYS A 30 -28.37 45.48 38.51
N TYR A 31 -28.10 46.77 38.36
CA TYR A 31 -29.15 47.77 38.09
C TYR A 31 -29.85 47.50 36.75
N LEU A 32 -29.09 47.21 35.69
CA LEU A 32 -29.67 46.86 34.38
C LEU A 32 -30.50 45.57 34.47
N GLN A 33 -29.98 44.54 35.12
CA GLN A 33 -30.69 43.28 35.33
C GLN A 33 -32.00 43.46 36.13
N GLY A 34 -32.01 44.35 37.13
CA GLY A 34 -33.19 44.67 37.93
C GLY A 34 -34.25 45.51 37.21
N ASN A 35 -33.86 46.28 36.18
CA ASN A 35 -34.76 47.15 35.41
C ASN A 35 -35.21 46.52 34.07
N LEU A 36 -34.97 45.22 33.87
CA LEU A 36 -35.38 44.47 32.67
C LEU A 36 -36.36 43.32 32.99
N PRO A 37 -37.45 43.52 33.76
CA PRO A 37 -38.35 42.44 34.14
C PRO A 37 -39.15 41.86 32.95
N GLU A 38 -39.45 42.67 31.93
CA GLU A 38 -40.26 42.27 30.77
C GLU A 38 -39.44 41.89 29.52
N ALA A 39 -38.12 42.07 29.56
CA ALA A 39 -37.25 41.76 28.41
C ALA A 39 -37.07 40.24 28.26
N THR A 40 -37.02 39.75 27.02
CA THR A 40 -36.64 38.37 26.72
C THR A 40 -35.21 38.07 27.19
N PRO A 41 -34.87 36.80 27.48
CA PRO A 41 -33.53 36.43 27.93
C PRO A 41 -32.45 36.84 26.91
N GLU A 42 -32.74 36.75 25.62
CA GLU A 42 -31.81 37.14 24.54
C GLU A 42 -31.56 38.66 24.53
N ASN A 43 -32.60 39.47 24.74
CA ASN A 43 -32.46 40.93 24.80
C ASN A 43 -31.72 41.37 26.07
N ARG A 44 -31.94 40.67 27.20
CA ARG A 44 -31.18 40.89 28.44
C ARG A 44 -29.69 40.60 28.24
N GLN A 45 -29.36 39.50 27.57
CA GLN A 45 -27.98 39.16 27.26
C GLN A 45 -27.33 40.20 26.35
N ALA A 46 -27.99 40.61 25.27
CA ALA A 46 -27.44 41.60 24.33
C ALA A 46 -27.14 42.95 25.02
N LEU A 47 -28.01 43.40 25.92
CA LEU A 47 -27.81 44.65 26.67
C LEU A 47 -26.67 44.56 27.68
N LEU A 48 -26.53 43.43 28.38
CA LEU A 48 -25.43 43.21 29.32
C LEU A 48 -24.09 43.10 28.58
N GLU A 49 -24.06 42.45 27.41
CA GLU A 49 -22.88 42.36 26.56
C GLU A 49 -22.45 43.73 26.03
N GLU A 50 -23.39 44.59 25.62
CA GLU A 50 -23.09 45.93 25.14
C GLU A 50 -22.49 46.81 26.24
N GLU A 51 -23.01 46.73 27.45
CA GLU A 51 -22.49 47.48 28.60
C GLU A 51 -21.12 46.98 29.05
N LEU A 52 -20.87 45.66 28.98
CA LEU A 52 -19.54 45.09 29.23
C LEU A 52 -18.54 45.49 28.13
N ARG A 53 -18.98 45.51 26.86
CA ARG A 53 -18.18 45.96 25.72
C ARG A 53 -17.80 47.44 25.86
N ARG A 54 -18.75 48.31 26.21
CA ARG A 54 -18.51 49.74 26.45
C ARG A 54 -17.50 49.97 27.56
N ALA A 55 -17.67 49.31 28.71
CA ALA A 55 -16.76 49.46 29.85
C ALA A 55 -15.34 48.95 29.56
N LEU A 56 -15.19 47.93 28.70
CA LEU A 56 -13.88 47.43 28.28
C LEU A 56 -13.19 48.30 27.22
N GLN A 57 -13.95 49.00 26.37
CA GLN A 57 -13.40 49.93 25.39
C GLN A 57 -12.70 51.12 26.05
N GLU A 58 -13.19 51.57 27.21
CA GLU A 58 -12.59 52.66 28.00
C GLU A 58 -11.29 52.25 28.72
N LEU A 59 -10.95 50.96 28.73
CA LEU A 59 -9.73 50.42 29.34
C LEU A 59 -8.62 50.15 28.31
N PRO A 60 -7.36 50.53 28.60
CA PRO A 60 -6.19 50.08 27.85
C PRO A 60 -6.11 48.54 27.83
N LEU A 61 -5.72 47.96 26.69
CA LEU A 61 -5.63 46.50 26.47
C LEU A 61 -4.84 45.78 27.57
N GLU A 62 -3.72 46.34 28.01
CA GLU A 62 -2.84 45.77 29.04
C GLU A 62 -3.51 45.64 30.42
N LYS A 63 -4.48 46.50 30.71
CA LYS A 63 -5.19 46.52 32.00
C LYS A 63 -6.45 45.65 32.00
N ARG A 64 -6.97 45.26 30.83
CA ARG A 64 -8.25 44.52 30.72
C ARG A 64 -8.24 43.19 31.49
N GLY A 65 -7.13 42.45 31.47
CA GLY A 65 -7.03 41.16 32.17
C GLY A 65 -7.23 41.27 33.68
N SER A 66 -6.57 42.23 34.34
CA SER A 66 -6.70 42.41 35.80
C SER A 66 -8.07 42.94 36.21
N HIS A 67 -8.70 43.74 35.35
CA HIS A 67 -10.05 44.28 35.57
C HIS A 67 -11.14 43.22 35.39
N LEU A 68 -11.02 42.37 34.36
CA LEU A 68 -11.90 41.22 34.15
C LEU A 68 -11.78 40.20 35.27
N TYR A 69 -10.58 39.94 35.78
CA TYR A 69 -10.39 39.06 36.93
C TYR A 69 -11.07 39.59 38.20
N ALA A 70 -10.94 40.90 38.46
CA ALA A 70 -11.62 41.56 39.58
C ALA A 70 -13.16 41.54 39.43
N LEU A 71 -13.67 41.66 38.19
CA LEU A 71 -15.10 41.55 37.89
C LEU A 71 -15.62 40.13 38.12
N ALA A 72 -14.92 39.12 37.62
CA ALA A 72 -15.28 37.72 37.82
C ALA A 72 -15.32 37.33 39.30
N SER A 73 -14.38 37.85 40.10
CA SER A 73 -14.33 37.64 41.55
C SER A 73 -15.56 38.23 42.30
N ALA A 74 -16.29 39.17 41.69
CA ALA A 74 -17.45 39.81 42.30
C ALA A 74 -18.79 39.10 42.02
N PHE A 75 -18.79 38.04 41.18
CA PHE A 75 -19.97 37.25 40.84
C PHE A 75 -19.77 35.77 41.22
N PRO A 76 -19.83 35.38 42.50
CA PRO A 76 -19.50 34.02 42.95
C PRO A 76 -20.37 32.89 42.34
N GLU A 77 -21.55 33.21 41.79
CA GLU A 77 -22.47 32.23 41.18
C GLU A 77 -22.03 31.71 39.79
N TRP A 78 -21.06 32.36 39.14
CA TRP A 78 -20.55 31.90 37.84
C TRP A 78 -19.81 30.56 37.91
N GLU A 79 -19.23 30.18 39.06
CA GLU A 79 -18.59 28.86 39.23
C GLU A 79 -19.65 27.74 39.25
N LEU A 80 -20.84 28.01 39.78
CA LEU A 80 -21.98 27.07 39.75
C LEU A 80 -22.59 26.98 38.34
N ALA A 81 -22.66 28.09 37.60
CA ALA A 81 -23.12 28.14 36.22
C ALA A 81 -22.12 27.50 35.23
N ALA A 82 -20.81 27.70 35.44
CA ALA A 82 -19.76 27.05 34.65
C ALA A 82 -19.70 25.54 34.91
N ALA A 83 -19.91 25.11 36.17
CA ALA A 83 -20.06 23.69 36.50
C ALA A 83 -21.29 23.05 35.84
N THR A 84 -22.38 23.80 35.62
CA THR A 84 -23.57 23.32 34.90
C THR A 84 -23.45 23.41 33.37
N ALA A 85 -22.70 24.36 32.82
CA ALA A 85 -22.46 24.48 31.38
C ALA A 85 -21.44 23.45 30.84
N ILE A 86 -20.54 22.95 31.68
CA ILE A 86 -19.57 21.89 31.34
C ILE A 86 -20.13 20.49 31.63
N ALA A 87 -21.27 20.39 32.32
CA ALA A 87 -22.00 19.13 32.45
C ALA A 87 -22.79 18.88 31.15
N PRO A 88 -22.44 17.87 30.32
CA PRO A 88 -23.32 17.49 29.23
C PRO A 88 -24.65 17.04 29.85
N ALA A 89 -25.75 17.57 29.32
CA ALA A 89 -27.11 17.20 29.71
C ALA A 89 -27.19 15.67 29.88
N ALA A 90 -27.72 15.25 31.02
CA ALA A 90 -27.97 13.85 31.34
C ALA A 90 -29.11 13.29 30.47
N GLY A 91 -28.88 13.16 29.16
CA GLY A 91 -29.36 11.99 28.44
C GLY A 91 -28.54 10.81 28.96
N ALA A 92 -29.19 9.69 29.29
CA ALA A 92 -28.52 8.48 29.76
C ALA A 92 -27.24 8.24 28.93
N ARG A 93 -26.06 8.35 29.56
CA ARG A 93 -24.78 8.09 28.91
C ARG A 93 -24.77 6.61 28.56
N GLN A 94 -25.22 6.28 27.35
CA GLN A 94 -25.12 4.94 26.82
C GLN A 94 -23.64 4.57 26.81
N THR A 95 -23.31 3.41 27.35
CA THR A 95 -21.93 2.92 27.26
C THR A 95 -21.58 2.69 25.79
N PRO A 96 -20.30 2.78 25.40
CA PRO A 96 -19.89 2.49 24.02
C PRO A 96 -20.44 1.14 23.51
N ASP A 97 -20.47 0.14 24.40
CA ASP A 97 -21.02 -1.18 24.10
C ASP A 97 -22.55 -1.16 23.88
N GLU A 98 -23.30 -0.35 24.63
CA GLU A 98 -24.74 -0.16 24.42
C GLU A 98 -25.05 0.55 23.11
N VAL A 99 -24.23 1.54 22.72
CA VAL A 99 -24.35 2.22 21.44
C VAL A 99 -24.05 1.26 20.29
N ILE A 100 -22.97 0.47 20.40
CA ILE A 100 -22.61 -0.54 19.41
C ILE A 100 -23.72 -1.60 19.29
N LYS A 101 -24.24 -2.08 20.42
CA LYS A 101 -25.33 -3.07 20.44
C LYS A 101 -26.62 -2.54 19.81
N SER A 102 -26.99 -1.30 20.12
CA SER A 102 -28.15 -0.64 19.53
C SER A 102 -27.97 -0.40 18.03
N PHE A 103 -26.77 0.02 17.62
CA PHE A 103 -26.41 0.15 16.21
C PHE A 103 -26.53 -1.19 15.48
N LEU A 104 -25.94 -2.27 16.02
CA LEU A 104 -26.00 -3.62 15.42
C LEU A 104 -27.42 -4.16 15.29
N GLN A 105 -28.33 -3.79 16.20
CA GLN A 105 -29.76 -4.14 16.10
C GLN A 105 -30.49 -3.38 14.98
N LEU A 106 -30.03 -2.17 14.65
CA LEU A 106 -30.61 -1.33 13.59
C LEU A 106 -30.03 -1.65 12.20
N VAL A 107 -28.82 -2.19 12.09
CA VAL A 107 -28.20 -2.51 10.79
C VAL A 107 -29.08 -3.38 9.88
N PRO A 108 -29.76 -4.45 10.36
CA PRO A 108 -30.62 -5.28 9.51
C PRO A 108 -31.83 -4.55 8.92
N SER A 109 -32.34 -3.52 9.59
CA SER A 109 -33.53 -2.76 9.14
C SER A 109 -33.21 -1.64 8.16
N LEU A 110 -31.93 -1.30 7.97
CA LEU A 110 -31.49 -0.30 7.00
C LEU A 110 -31.70 -0.79 5.56
N ALA A 111 -32.23 0.08 4.69
CA ALA A 111 -32.30 -0.14 3.25
C ALA A 111 -30.90 -0.07 2.60
N GLY A 112 -30.75 -0.62 1.39
CA GLY A 112 -29.44 -0.72 0.70
C GLY A 112 -28.69 0.62 0.60
N GLU A 113 -29.39 1.69 0.23
CA GLU A 113 -28.79 3.04 0.10
C GLU A 113 -28.35 3.62 1.46
N GLN A 114 -29.10 3.34 2.53
CA GLN A 114 -28.78 3.78 3.88
C GLN A 114 -27.58 3.02 4.45
N ARG A 115 -27.47 1.71 4.17
CA ARG A 115 -26.30 0.92 4.57
C ARG A 115 -25.01 1.43 3.92
N GLU A 116 -25.06 1.83 2.64
CA GLU A 116 -23.88 2.38 1.97
C GLU A 116 -23.46 3.74 2.54
N LYS A 117 -24.41 4.63 2.85
CA LYS A 117 -24.09 5.90 3.54
C LYS A 117 -23.45 5.66 4.91
N VAL A 118 -23.96 4.70 5.68
CA VAL A 118 -23.38 4.34 6.99
C VAL A 118 -21.97 3.77 6.85
N LYS A 119 -21.72 2.90 5.86
CA LYS A 119 -20.37 2.40 5.57
C LYS A 119 -19.40 3.53 5.21
N GLN A 120 -19.82 4.48 4.37
CA GLN A 120 -19.00 5.63 3.98
C GLN A 120 -18.65 6.50 5.18
N GLN A 121 -19.60 6.75 6.09
CA GLN A 121 -19.36 7.52 7.30
C GLN A 121 -18.42 6.79 8.27
N LEU A 122 -18.59 5.48 8.46
CA LEU A 122 -17.68 4.68 9.30
C LEU A 122 -16.27 4.59 8.69
N ALA A 123 -16.17 4.55 7.36
CA ALA A 123 -14.89 4.59 6.65
C ALA A 123 -14.20 5.95 6.78
N ALA A 124 -14.95 7.07 6.69
CA ALA A 124 -14.42 8.42 6.92
C ALA A 124 -13.87 8.62 8.33
N LEU A 125 -14.38 7.85 9.31
CA LEU A 125 -13.90 7.82 10.68
C LEU A 125 -12.79 6.78 10.94
N GLY A 126 -12.33 6.06 9.90
CA GLY A 126 -11.28 5.05 10.00
C GLY A 126 -11.68 3.76 10.76
N LEU A 127 -12.98 3.60 11.08
CA LEU A 127 -13.50 2.43 11.80
C LEU A 127 -13.78 1.25 10.87
N VAL A 128 -13.87 1.51 9.57
CA VAL A 128 -14.00 0.51 8.53
C VAL A 128 -12.91 0.79 7.50
N LEU A 129 -11.99 -0.14 7.31
CA LEU A 129 -11.14 -0.13 6.11
C LEU A 129 -12.07 -0.31 4.91
N PRO A 130 -12.15 0.64 3.96
CA PRO A 130 -12.93 0.44 2.75
C PRO A 130 -12.29 -0.71 1.97
N SER A 131 -12.80 -1.93 2.21
CA SER A 131 -12.31 -3.16 1.56
C SER A 131 -12.61 -3.20 0.06
N ASN A 132 -13.33 -2.21 -0.48
CA ASN A 132 -13.72 -2.14 -1.89
C ASN A 132 -13.56 -0.70 -2.39
N GLN A 133 -12.35 -0.14 -2.39
CA GLN A 133 -12.10 0.83 -3.46
C GLN A 133 -12.23 0.04 -4.77
N PRO A 134 -13.14 0.42 -5.69
CA PRO A 134 -13.21 -0.22 -6.99
C PRO A 134 -11.82 -0.11 -7.63
N ILE A 135 -11.39 -1.15 -8.32
CA ILE A 135 -10.17 -1.07 -9.13
C ILE A 135 -10.49 -0.05 -10.22
N GLU A 136 -9.95 1.15 -10.10
CA GLU A 136 -10.21 2.27 -11.01
C GLU A 136 -8.93 2.65 -11.77
N GLY A 137 -9.11 3.42 -12.84
CA GLY A 137 -8.00 3.99 -13.61
C GLY A 137 -7.21 2.96 -14.42
N GLU A 138 -5.91 3.21 -14.54
CA GLU A 138 -5.00 2.48 -15.44
C GLU A 138 -4.89 0.98 -15.11
N ALA A 139 -4.98 0.61 -13.82
CA ALA A 139 -4.94 -0.78 -13.39
C ALA A 139 -6.13 -1.59 -13.92
N LEU A 140 -7.34 -0.99 -13.94
CA LEU A 140 -8.53 -1.62 -14.48
C LEU A 140 -8.41 -1.85 -15.99
N VAL A 141 -7.91 -0.85 -16.70
CA VAL A 141 -7.66 -0.92 -18.16
C VAL A 141 -6.65 -2.02 -18.47
N ALA A 142 -5.57 -2.12 -17.69
CA ALA A 142 -4.57 -3.15 -17.87
C ALA A 142 -5.15 -4.56 -17.65
N VAL A 143 -5.93 -4.77 -16.59
CA VAL A 143 -6.59 -6.05 -16.31
C VAL A 143 -7.56 -6.43 -17.44
N ARG A 144 -8.44 -5.51 -17.86
CA ARG A 144 -9.38 -5.75 -18.96
C ARG A 144 -8.68 -6.11 -20.25
N THR A 145 -7.62 -5.38 -20.61
CA THR A 145 -6.83 -5.64 -21.81
C THR A 145 -6.15 -7.01 -21.76
N LYS A 146 -5.54 -7.38 -20.63
CA LYS A 146 -4.82 -8.65 -20.49
C LYS A 146 -5.76 -9.87 -20.43
N LEU A 147 -6.92 -9.71 -19.81
CA LEU A 147 -7.94 -10.76 -19.72
C LEU A 147 -8.92 -10.77 -20.89
N LYS A 148 -8.82 -9.80 -21.81
CA LYS A 148 -9.73 -9.61 -22.95
C LYS A 148 -11.20 -9.49 -22.51
N LEU A 149 -11.43 -8.69 -21.47
CA LEU A 149 -12.76 -8.37 -20.97
C LEU A 149 -13.30 -7.12 -21.65
N ASP A 150 -14.60 -7.08 -21.92
CA ASP A 150 -15.27 -5.93 -22.49
C ASP A 150 -15.46 -4.82 -21.44
N ALA A 151 -15.76 -3.61 -21.91
CA ALA A 151 -15.97 -2.46 -21.02
C ALA A 151 -17.19 -2.63 -20.08
N GLU A 152 -18.15 -3.44 -20.51
CA GLU A 152 -19.39 -3.76 -19.78
C GLU A 152 -19.23 -4.97 -18.83
N ASP A 153 -18.14 -5.72 -18.93
CA ASP A 153 -17.93 -6.90 -18.08
C ASP A 153 -17.64 -6.47 -16.63
N PRO A 154 -18.46 -6.90 -15.65
CA PRO A 154 -18.26 -6.55 -14.26
C PRO A 154 -17.07 -7.35 -13.69
N ILE A 155 -16.11 -6.65 -13.09
CA ILE A 155 -14.97 -7.27 -12.39
C ILE A 155 -15.28 -7.41 -10.91
N ASN A 156 -15.43 -8.65 -10.45
CA ASN A 156 -15.60 -8.96 -9.03
C ASN A 156 -14.23 -9.00 -8.33
N GLY A 157 -13.93 -8.00 -7.50
CA GLY A 157 -12.65 -7.87 -6.77
C GLY A 157 -12.26 -9.12 -5.97
N PRO A 158 -13.15 -9.70 -5.13
CA PRO A 158 -12.87 -10.95 -4.42
C PRO A 158 -12.53 -12.14 -5.34
N GLN A 159 -13.20 -12.29 -6.48
CA GLN A 159 -12.87 -13.34 -7.46
C GLN A 159 -11.54 -13.07 -8.14
N LEU A 160 -11.25 -11.81 -8.50
CA LEU A 160 -9.97 -11.42 -9.06
C LEU A 160 -8.82 -11.70 -8.10
N ALA A 161 -8.99 -11.43 -6.80
CA ALA A 161 -7.98 -11.74 -5.78
C ALA A 161 -7.72 -13.25 -5.67
N LYS A 162 -8.77 -14.09 -5.71
CA LYS A 162 -8.64 -15.55 -5.75
C LYS A 162 -7.90 -16.03 -7.00
N LEU A 163 -8.23 -15.45 -8.16
CA LEU A 163 -7.58 -15.78 -9.43
C LEU A 163 -6.10 -15.37 -9.42
N PHE A 164 -5.81 -14.16 -8.92
CA PHE A 164 -4.43 -13.67 -8.73
C PHE A 164 -3.64 -14.60 -7.81
N ALA A 165 -4.21 -15.04 -6.69
CA ALA A 165 -3.54 -15.96 -5.78
C ALA A 165 -3.16 -17.29 -6.46
N ALA A 166 -4.07 -17.85 -7.27
CA ALA A 166 -3.80 -19.08 -8.03
C ALA A 166 -2.70 -18.89 -9.08
N TYR A 167 -2.72 -17.78 -9.84
CA TYR A 167 -1.65 -17.46 -10.79
C TYR A 167 -0.31 -17.20 -10.11
N ALA A 168 -0.32 -16.49 -8.98
CA ALA A 168 0.88 -16.19 -8.20
C ALA A 168 1.51 -17.48 -7.66
N GLU A 169 0.70 -18.42 -7.14
CA GLU A 169 1.18 -19.72 -6.68
C GLU A 169 1.84 -20.51 -7.82
N ALA A 170 1.16 -20.64 -8.96
CA ALA A 170 1.69 -21.34 -10.13
C ALA A 170 3.01 -20.70 -10.61
N MET A 171 3.06 -19.37 -10.70
CA MET A 171 4.25 -18.65 -11.16
C MET A 171 5.42 -18.78 -10.18
N LEU A 172 5.17 -18.70 -8.86
CA LEU A 172 6.20 -18.89 -7.84
C LEU A 172 6.77 -20.32 -7.87
N ALA A 173 5.92 -21.33 -8.07
CA ALA A 173 6.36 -22.71 -8.21
C ALA A 173 7.19 -22.92 -9.48
N LEU A 174 6.75 -22.38 -10.62
CA LEU A 174 7.47 -22.45 -11.90
C LEU A 174 8.82 -21.72 -11.85
N ASP A 175 8.87 -20.53 -11.26
CA ASP A 175 10.11 -19.77 -11.05
C ASP A 175 11.12 -20.59 -10.25
N GLN A 176 10.69 -21.14 -9.11
CA GLN A 176 11.56 -21.96 -8.27
C GLN A 176 12.05 -23.21 -8.98
N LEU A 177 11.17 -23.90 -9.71
CA LEU A 177 11.52 -25.09 -10.48
C LEU A 177 12.54 -24.76 -11.58
N ALA A 178 12.28 -23.72 -12.38
CA ALA A 178 13.15 -23.30 -13.47
C ALA A 178 14.57 -22.97 -12.97
N TRP A 179 14.68 -22.20 -11.88
CA TRP A 179 15.98 -21.86 -11.30
C TRP A 179 16.68 -23.06 -10.64
N ASN A 180 15.95 -24.03 -10.11
CA ASN A 180 16.52 -25.27 -9.60
C ASN A 180 17.09 -26.14 -10.74
N VAL A 181 16.32 -26.32 -11.81
CA VAL A 181 16.79 -27.01 -13.03
C VAL A 181 18.01 -26.30 -13.59
N TRP A 182 17.98 -24.97 -13.69
CA TRP A 182 19.11 -24.16 -14.16
C TRP A 182 20.37 -24.36 -13.34
N ARG A 183 20.25 -24.35 -12.00
CA ARG A 183 21.41 -24.52 -11.11
C ARG A 183 22.09 -25.88 -11.30
N ASN A 184 21.29 -26.92 -11.54
CA ASN A 184 21.78 -28.27 -11.78
C ASN A 184 22.35 -28.42 -13.20
N ALA A 185 21.67 -27.85 -14.20
CA ALA A 185 22.05 -27.96 -15.59
C ALA A 185 23.29 -27.12 -15.94
N ALA A 186 23.40 -25.92 -15.35
CA ALA A 186 24.37 -24.89 -15.69
C ALA A 186 25.12 -24.35 -14.45
N PRO A 187 25.77 -25.21 -13.64
CA PRO A 187 26.42 -24.78 -12.40
C PRO A 187 27.54 -23.77 -12.64
N LYS A 188 28.16 -23.76 -13.83
CA LYS A 188 29.24 -22.84 -14.21
C LYS A 188 28.75 -21.57 -14.92
N SER A 189 27.45 -21.43 -15.18
CA SER A 189 26.91 -20.26 -15.89
C SER A 189 27.15 -18.96 -15.10
N PRO A 190 27.47 -17.83 -15.74
CA PRO A 190 27.45 -16.54 -15.05
C PRO A 190 26.03 -16.06 -14.73
N ILE A 191 25.00 -16.67 -15.34
CA ILE A 191 23.61 -16.27 -15.15
C ILE A 191 23.10 -16.86 -13.82
N ARG A 192 22.71 -15.96 -12.92
CA ARG A 192 22.23 -16.27 -11.58
C ARG A 192 20.92 -15.56 -11.31
N ARG A 193 20.12 -16.16 -10.43
CA ARG A 193 18.94 -15.50 -9.87
C ARG A 193 19.39 -14.28 -9.10
N ASP A 194 18.83 -13.11 -9.41
CA ASP A 194 19.08 -11.88 -8.67
C ASP A 194 18.33 -11.94 -7.33
N VAL A 195 19.06 -12.29 -6.27
CA VAL A 195 18.54 -12.40 -4.89
C VAL A 195 18.85 -11.17 -4.04
N ALA A 196 19.59 -10.19 -4.56
CA ALA A 196 20.02 -9.02 -3.79
C ALA A 196 18.84 -8.20 -3.25
N GLN A 197 17.71 -8.21 -3.95
CA GLN A 197 16.49 -7.50 -3.57
C GLN A 197 15.41 -8.41 -2.96
N GLY A 198 15.73 -9.69 -2.74
CA GLY A 198 14.80 -10.72 -2.26
C GLY A 198 14.29 -11.62 -3.39
N ASP A 199 13.69 -12.74 -3.00
CA ASP A 199 13.01 -13.64 -3.93
C ASP A 199 11.72 -13.02 -4.49
N LEU A 200 11.15 -13.63 -5.54
CA LEU A 200 9.93 -13.13 -6.20
C LEU A 200 8.77 -12.94 -5.22
N ARG A 201 8.66 -13.82 -4.22
CA ARG A 201 7.66 -13.71 -3.16
C ARG A 201 7.87 -12.46 -2.31
N THR A 202 9.10 -12.19 -1.88
CA THR A 202 9.45 -11.02 -1.06
C THR A 202 9.21 -9.71 -1.81
N VAL A 203 9.64 -9.64 -3.09
CA VAL A 203 9.47 -8.43 -3.91
C VAL A 203 7.99 -8.18 -4.24
N THR A 204 7.24 -9.25 -4.57
CA THR A 204 5.78 -9.14 -4.80
C THR A 204 5.05 -8.67 -3.54
N ARG A 205 5.39 -9.20 -2.37
CA ARG A 205 4.83 -8.76 -1.09
C ARG A 205 5.07 -7.26 -0.87
N ARG A 206 6.30 -6.80 -1.06
CA ARG A 206 6.66 -5.38 -0.87
C ARG A 206 5.88 -4.47 -1.82
N SER A 207 5.73 -4.88 -3.08
CA SER A 207 4.93 -4.14 -4.06
C SER A 207 3.45 -4.02 -3.65
N LEU A 208 2.87 -5.08 -3.07
CA LEU A 208 1.48 -5.07 -2.59
C LEU A 208 1.28 -4.28 -1.28
N SER A 209 2.33 -4.11 -0.47
CA SER A 209 2.25 -3.37 0.80
C SER A 209 2.14 -1.85 0.62
N GLY A 210 2.30 -1.32 -0.60
CA GLY A 210 2.09 0.09 -0.90
C GLY A 210 3.15 1.03 -0.33
N ASP A 211 4.37 0.55 -0.09
CA ASP A 211 5.50 1.40 0.29
C ASP A 211 5.69 2.55 -0.72
N ALA A 212 6.26 3.68 -0.27
CA ALA A 212 6.46 4.92 -1.05
C ALA A 212 7.26 4.75 -2.36
N GLU A 213 7.80 3.56 -2.61
CA GLU A 213 8.55 3.10 -3.78
C GLU A 213 7.75 2.07 -4.62
N SER A 214 6.42 2.22 -4.70
CA SER A 214 5.53 1.27 -5.39
C SER A 214 5.89 1.06 -6.87
N ALA A 215 6.30 2.11 -7.58
CA ALA A 215 6.70 2.02 -8.98
C ALA A 215 8.03 1.27 -9.19
N THR A 216 9.04 1.53 -8.34
CA THR A 216 10.34 0.85 -8.39
C THR A 216 10.21 -0.61 -7.99
N THR A 217 9.42 -0.92 -6.97
CA THR A 217 9.14 -2.31 -6.57
C THR A 217 8.36 -3.08 -7.63
N LEU A 218 7.39 -2.45 -8.30
CA LEU A 218 6.67 -3.08 -9.42
C LEU A 218 7.58 -3.36 -10.62
N ALA A 219 8.50 -2.44 -10.96
CA ALA A 219 9.51 -2.67 -11.99
C ALA A 219 10.44 -3.84 -11.63
N GLN A 220 10.78 -4.01 -10.34
CA GLN A 220 11.56 -5.16 -9.87
C GLN A 220 10.80 -6.48 -10.04
N VAL A 221 9.50 -6.52 -9.70
CA VAL A 221 8.64 -7.69 -9.95
C VAL A 221 8.63 -8.03 -11.44
N GLN A 222 8.42 -7.04 -12.31
CA GLN A 222 8.40 -7.25 -13.76
C GLN A 222 9.74 -7.77 -14.28
N LYS A 223 10.86 -7.22 -13.82
CA LYS A 223 12.21 -7.68 -14.19
C LYS A 223 12.44 -9.14 -13.79
N GLN A 224 12.06 -9.52 -12.56
CA GLN A 224 12.20 -10.89 -12.09
C GLN A 224 11.30 -11.86 -12.89
N LEU A 225 10.02 -11.50 -13.11
CA LEU A 225 9.10 -12.30 -13.93
C LEU A 225 9.62 -12.50 -15.35
N GLU A 226 10.20 -11.46 -15.96
CA GLU A 226 10.75 -11.53 -17.31
C GLU A 226 11.99 -12.43 -17.36
N ALA A 227 12.88 -12.36 -16.36
CA ALA A 227 14.02 -13.28 -16.26
C ALA A 227 13.58 -14.74 -16.12
N SER A 228 12.57 -15.02 -15.30
CA SER A 228 11.98 -16.36 -15.15
C SER A 228 11.33 -16.83 -16.45
N ARG A 229 10.59 -15.96 -17.13
CA ARG A 229 9.96 -16.24 -18.43
C ARG A 229 11.02 -16.61 -19.48
N GLN A 230 12.09 -15.83 -19.58
CA GLN A 230 13.19 -16.09 -20.52
C GLN A 230 13.92 -17.40 -20.21
N LEU A 231 14.17 -17.69 -18.94
CA LEU A 231 14.77 -18.95 -18.52
C LEU A 231 13.89 -20.15 -18.90
N ILE A 232 12.60 -20.10 -18.56
CA ILE A 232 11.64 -21.17 -18.90
C ILE A 232 11.58 -21.35 -20.43
N ALA A 233 11.45 -20.26 -21.18
CA ALA A 233 11.43 -20.31 -22.63
C ALA A 233 12.72 -20.89 -23.21
N GLY A 234 13.88 -20.52 -22.66
CA GLY A 234 15.19 -20.99 -23.09
C GLY A 234 15.37 -22.49 -22.84
N LEU A 235 14.99 -22.96 -21.66
CA LEU A 235 15.02 -24.39 -21.30
C LEU A 235 14.12 -25.22 -22.22
N LEU A 236 12.91 -24.75 -22.50
CA LEU A 236 11.96 -25.46 -23.38
C LEU A 236 12.41 -25.43 -24.85
N ALA A 237 12.79 -24.26 -25.34
CA ALA A 237 13.21 -24.10 -26.74
C ALA A 237 14.53 -24.81 -27.03
N GLY A 238 15.42 -24.95 -26.05
CA GLY A 238 16.68 -25.67 -26.17
C GLY A 238 16.52 -27.17 -26.42
N LEU A 239 15.39 -27.78 -26.04
CA LEU A 239 15.16 -29.23 -26.20
C LEU A 239 15.18 -29.67 -27.68
N GLY A 240 14.60 -28.87 -28.58
CA GLY A 240 14.54 -29.20 -30.00
C GLY A 240 15.93 -29.25 -30.66
N PRO A 241 16.73 -28.18 -30.57
CA PRO A 241 18.10 -28.16 -31.08
C PRO A 241 19.05 -29.14 -30.39
N ALA A 242 18.81 -29.51 -29.13
CA ALA A 242 19.69 -30.44 -28.41
C ALA A 242 19.82 -31.79 -29.12
N GLY A 243 18.70 -32.37 -29.55
CA GLY A 243 18.70 -33.62 -30.30
C GLY A 243 19.41 -33.50 -31.65
N LYS A 244 19.20 -32.40 -32.39
CA LYS A 244 19.89 -32.14 -33.66
C LYS A 244 21.40 -31.98 -33.48
N ASN A 245 21.82 -31.27 -32.43
CA ASN A 245 23.23 -31.06 -32.13
C ASN A 245 23.93 -32.37 -31.73
N PHE A 246 23.28 -33.17 -30.88
CA PHE A 246 23.75 -34.50 -30.54
C PHE A 246 23.89 -35.37 -31.80
N ALA A 247 22.83 -35.48 -32.61
CA ALA A 247 22.86 -36.27 -33.84
C ALA A 247 23.95 -35.80 -34.82
N ARG A 248 24.14 -34.49 -34.98
CA ARG A 248 25.19 -33.92 -35.84
C ARG A 248 26.58 -34.27 -35.32
N ARG A 249 26.85 -34.11 -34.02
CA ARG A 249 28.15 -34.49 -33.42
C ARG A 249 28.41 -35.99 -33.55
N TYR A 250 27.38 -36.78 -33.32
CA TYR A 250 27.45 -38.23 -33.49
C TYR A 250 27.82 -38.57 -34.95
N GLN A 251 27.12 -38.03 -35.94
CA GLN A 251 27.44 -38.25 -37.34
C GLN A 251 28.87 -37.78 -37.70
N GLN A 252 29.30 -36.63 -37.19
CA GLN A 252 30.64 -36.09 -37.45
C GLN A 252 31.77 -36.94 -36.86
N ARG A 253 31.52 -37.68 -35.77
CA ARG A 253 32.56 -38.45 -35.07
C ARG A 253 32.55 -39.93 -35.44
N TYR A 254 31.39 -40.49 -35.78
CA TYR A 254 31.19 -41.93 -35.95
C TYR A 254 30.97 -42.37 -37.41
N THR A 255 30.94 -41.44 -38.36
CA THR A 255 30.87 -41.81 -39.78
C THR A 255 32.14 -42.53 -40.23
N PRO A 256 32.04 -43.47 -41.20
CA PRO A 256 33.19 -44.18 -41.73
C PRO A 256 34.31 -43.26 -42.21
N ASP A 257 33.96 -42.12 -42.82
CA ASP A 257 34.95 -41.15 -43.31
C ASP A 257 35.64 -40.41 -42.14
N ALA A 258 34.91 -40.04 -41.10
CA ALA A 258 35.51 -39.45 -39.90
C ALA A 258 36.49 -40.42 -39.21
N VAL A 259 36.12 -41.70 -39.09
CA VAL A 259 36.99 -42.74 -38.52
C VAL A 259 38.25 -42.94 -39.38
N ARG A 260 38.10 -42.96 -40.71
CA ARG A 260 39.24 -43.06 -41.64
C ARG A 260 40.20 -41.88 -41.50
N GLU A 261 39.68 -40.66 -41.41
CA GLU A 261 40.50 -39.45 -41.21
C GLU A 261 41.25 -39.48 -39.87
N LEU A 262 40.59 -39.90 -38.79
CA LEU A 262 41.21 -40.09 -37.48
C LEU A 262 42.36 -41.12 -37.51
N VAL A 263 42.13 -42.29 -38.11
CA VAL A 263 43.17 -43.33 -38.23
C VAL A 263 44.35 -42.84 -39.09
N ARG A 264 44.10 -42.09 -40.17
CA ARG A 264 45.17 -41.48 -40.99
C ARG A 264 45.97 -40.45 -40.21
N ALA A 265 45.29 -39.60 -39.43
CA ALA A 265 45.93 -38.58 -38.60
C ALA A 265 46.85 -39.19 -37.52
N GLU A 266 46.50 -40.38 -37.01
CA GLU A 266 47.30 -41.13 -36.04
C GLU A 266 48.45 -41.95 -36.69
N GLY A 267 48.69 -41.78 -37.99
CA GLY A 267 49.72 -42.52 -38.74
C GLY A 267 49.33 -43.98 -39.02
N GLY A 268 48.05 -44.33 -38.86
CA GLY A 268 47.51 -45.63 -39.17
C GLY A 268 47.47 -45.94 -40.66
N GLY A 269 47.47 -47.23 -40.99
CA GLY A 269 47.39 -47.73 -42.36
C GLY A 269 45.98 -47.80 -42.91
N LYS A 270 45.86 -48.23 -44.16
CA LYS A 270 44.57 -48.36 -44.87
C LYS A 270 43.87 -49.71 -44.61
N ASN A 271 44.13 -50.33 -43.45
CA ASN A 271 43.61 -51.66 -43.13
C ASN A 271 42.28 -51.56 -42.38
N ASP A 272 41.28 -52.33 -42.83
CA ASP A 272 39.95 -52.41 -42.22
C ASP A 272 39.99 -52.81 -40.73
N ALA A 273 40.96 -53.63 -40.32
CA ALA A 273 41.14 -53.99 -38.92
C ALA A 273 41.45 -52.77 -38.03
N GLN A 274 42.20 -51.79 -38.55
CA GLN A 274 42.52 -50.57 -37.81
C GLN A 274 41.33 -49.61 -37.75
N PHE A 275 40.55 -49.51 -38.83
CA PHE A 275 39.31 -48.73 -38.83
C PHE A 275 38.26 -49.32 -37.88
N TRP A 276 38.10 -50.65 -37.87
CA TRP A 276 37.20 -51.32 -36.94
C TRP A 276 37.62 -51.13 -35.48
N LYS A 277 38.92 -51.31 -35.19
CA LYS A 277 39.48 -51.07 -33.86
C LYS A 277 39.19 -49.64 -33.40
N LYS A 278 39.45 -48.64 -34.24
CA LYS A 278 39.17 -47.23 -33.90
C LYS A 278 37.68 -46.96 -33.70
N HIS A 279 36.82 -47.53 -34.53
CA HIS A 279 35.37 -47.41 -34.35
C HIS A 279 34.91 -48.00 -33.01
N THR A 280 35.40 -49.19 -32.63
CA THR A 280 35.06 -49.79 -31.32
C THR A 280 35.59 -48.97 -30.15
N GLU A 281 36.78 -48.38 -30.26
CA GLU A 281 37.32 -47.46 -29.25
C GLU A 281 36.43 -46.23 -29.08
N LEU A 282 36.09 -45.54 -30.18
CA LEU A 282 35.20 -44.38 -30.16
C LEU A 282 33.81 -44.75 -29.64
N ALA A 283 33.28 -45.92 -30.01
CA ALA A 283 31.96 -46.36 -29.60
C ALA A 283 31.89 -46.66 -28.09
N ALA A 284 32.98 -47.14 -27.49
CA ALA A 284 33.09 -47.35 -26.05
C ALA A 284 33.06 -46.04 -25.25
N GLU A 285 33.38 -44.90 -25.88
CA GLU A 285 33.27 -43.57 -25.26
C GLU A 285 31.82 -43.05 -25.21
N ILE A 286 30.88 -43.66 -25.94
CA ILE A 286 29.47 -43.28 -25.91
C ILE A 286 28.80 -43.93 -24.72
N THR A 287 28.78 -43.20 -23.60
CA THR A 287 28.03 -43.58 -22.40
C THR A 287 26.76 -42.75 -22.28
N GLU A 288 25.81 -43.22 -21.47
CA GLU A 288 24.61 -42.46 -21.10
C GLU A 288 24.97 -41.07 -20.57
N THR A 289 25.98 -40.97 -19.70
CA THR A 289 26.48 -39.71 -19.16
C THR A 289 27.00 -38.74 -20.21
N VAL A 290 27.74 -39.21 -21.23
CA VAL A 290 28.24 -38.35 -22.30
C VAL A 290 27.09 -37.81 -23.15
N ILE A 291 26.07 -38.63 -23.41
CA ILE A 291 24.87 -38.21 -24.16
C ILE A 291 24.09 -37.15 -23.34
N GLU A 292 23.86 -37.41 -22.06
CA GLU A 292 23.18 -36.48 -21.16
C GLU A 292 23.93 -35.15 -21.07
N ASP A 293 25.24 -35.17 -20.88
CA ASP A 293 26.08 -33.96 -20.82
C ASP A 293 26.01 -33.15 -22.11
N ASP A 294 26.02 -33.81 -23.28
CA ASP A 294 25.94 -33.13 -24.58
C ASP A 294 24.57 -32.50 -24.82
N VAL A 295 23.49 -33.22 -24.48
CA VAL A 295 22.11 -32.70 -24.57
C VAL A 295 21.93 -31.54 -23.61
N GLN A 296 22.37 -31.70 -22.36
CA GLN A 296 22.30 -30.66 -21.34
C GLN A 296 23.11 -29.43 -21.75
N ALA A 297 24.33 -29.60 -22.25
CA ALA A 297 25.16 -28.49 -22.73
C ALA A 297 24.50 -27.72 -23.88
N ALA A 298 23.83 -28.41 -24.80
CA ALA A 298 23.09 -27.77 -25.88
C ALA A 298 21.87 -26.97 -25.38
N VAL A 299 21.09 -27.53 -24.44
CA VAL A 299 19.95 -26.84 -23.82
C VAL A 299 20.43 -25.61 -23.04
N VAL A 300 21.49 -25.76 -22.24
CA VAL A 300 22.07 -24.68 -21.44
C VAL A 300 22.55 -23.55 -22.34
N LYS A 301 23.30 -23.86 -23.41
CA LYS A 301 23.78 -22.85 -24.35
C LYS A 301 22.62 -22.05 -24.96
N TYR A 302 21.56 -22.73 -25.39
CA TYR A 302 20.40 -22.08 -25.98
C TYR A 302 19.69 -21.16 -24.98
N ALA A 303 19.52 -21.63 -23.73
CA ALA A 303 18.95 -20.82 -22.66
C ALA A 303 19.83 -19.61 -22.31
N GLU A 304 21.16 -19.76 -22.27
CA GLU A 304 22.08 -18.63 -22.06
C GLU A 304 21.97 -17.58 -23.17
N ASP A 305 21.94 -18.01 -24.44
CA ASP A 305 21.83 -17.12 -25.59
C ASP A 305 20.55 -16.30 -25.49
N LEU A 306 19.41 -16.96 -25.21
CA LEU A 306 18.12 -16.30 -25.06
C LEU A 306 18.09 -15.31 -23.89
N MET A 307 18.61 -15.72 -22.72
CA MET A 307 18.66 -14.86 -21.52
C MET A 307 19.60 -13.65 -21.66
N ARG A 308 20.59 -13.72 -22.55
CA ARG A 308 21.46 -12.57 -22.88
C ARG A 308 20.87 -11.67 -23.96
N GLY A 309 19.70 -12.02 -24.53
CA GLY A 309 19.09 -11.29 -25.63
C GLY A 309 19.76 -11.55 -26.99
N SER A 310 20.66 -12.54 -27.07
CA SER A 310 21.21 -13.01 -28.33
C SER A 310 20.18 -13.95 -28.95
N GLN A 311 19.72 -13.67 -30.18
CA GLN A 311 18.98 -14.71 -30.90
C GLN A 311 19.88 -15.95 -31.00
N PRO A 312 19.40 -17.13 -30.58
CA PRO A 312 20.16 -18.36 -30.72
C PRO A 312 20.44 -18.57 -32.21
N ARG A 313 21.72 -18.60 -32.58
CA ARG A 313 22.13 -18.86 -33.97
C ARG A 313 21.94 -20.35 -34.25
N ASP A 314 21.11 -20.66 -35.26
CA ASP A 314 20.89 -22.00 -35.80
C ASP A 314 22.20 -22.71 -36.20
#